data_AF-R8YHY0-F1
#
_entry.id   AF-R8YHY0-F1
#
_cell.length_a   1.000
_cell.length_b   1.000
_cell.length_c   1.000
_cell.angle_alpha   90.00
_cell.angle_beta   90.00
_cell.angle_gamma   90.00
#
_symmetry.space_group_name_H-M   'P 1'
#
loop_
_entity.id
_entity.type
_entity.pdbx_description
1 polymer ?
#
loop_
_entity_poly.entity_id
_entity_poly.type
_entity_poly.pdbx_seq_one_letter_code
_entity_poly.pdbx_strand_id
1 'polypeptide(L)' 'MKQNPIPSQTTSRLYQHPTVEEQRPSRFATIKANVIDFLIFIALSFVLWVIAVAAASWMMGG' A
#
# COMPACT_ATOMS: atom_id res chain seq x y z
N MET A 1 -6.29 0.64 55.71
CA MET A 1 -7.14 0.38 54.53
C MET A 1 -6.65 -0.90 53.87
N LYS A 2 -7.52 -1.90 53.65
CA LYS A 2 -7.17 -3.14 52.92
C LYS A 2 -7.23 -2.85 51.42
N GLN A 3 -6.11 -2.99 50.73
CA GLN A 3 -6.01 -2.77 49.30
C GLN A 3 -6.25 -4.12 48.61
N ASN A 4 -7.41 -4.27 47.95
CA ASN A 4 -7.71 -5.46 47.18
C ASN A 4 -6.77 -5.49 45.94
N PRO A 5 -6.13 -6.61 45.62
CA PRO A 5 -5.28 -6.70 44.44
C PRO A 5 -6.15 -6.50 43.19
N ILE A 6 -5.82 -5.47 42.42
CA ILE A 6 -6.40 -5.24 41.09
C ILE A 6 -5.63 -6.16 40.13
N PRO A 7 -6.29 -7.10 39.44
CA PRO A 7 -5.61 -7.96 38.48
C PRO A 7 -5.03 -7.09 37.35
N SER A 8 -3.78 -7.39 36.95
CA SER A 8 -3.11 -6.65 35.88
C SER A 8 -3.97 -6.67 34.62
N GLN A 9 -4.33 -5.48 34.10
CA GLN A 9 -5.04 -5.34 32.83
C GLN A 9 -4.12 -5.51 31.61
N THR A 10 -2.83 -5.77 31.81
CA THR A 10 -1.92 -6.13 30.72
C THR A 10 -2.22 -7.57 30.30
N THR A 11 -3.13 -7.72 29.34
CA THR A 11 -3.40 -9.02 28.70
C THR A 11 -2.11 -9.63 28.14
N SER A 12 -1.95 -10.95 28.21
CA SER A 12 -0.77 -11.67 27.67
C SER A 12 -0.50 -11.35 26.19
N ARG A 13 -1.52 -10.89 25.48
CA ARG A 13 -1.48 -10.45 24.09
C ARG A 13 -0.53 -9.28 23.84
N LEU A 14 -0.30 -8.40 24.82
CA LEU A 14 0.54 -7.22 24.65
C LEU A 14 2.04 -7.56 24.48
N TYR A 15 2.48 -8.69 25.04
CA TYR A 15 3.86 -9.19 24.94
C TYR A 15 3.98 -10.38 24.00
N GLN A 16 2.90 -10.76 23.32
CA GLN A 16 2.90 -11.86 22.39
C GLN A 16 3.51 -11.40 21.08
N HIS A 17 4.63 -12.02 20.69
CA HIS A 17 5.22 -11.76 19.38
C HIS A 17 4.20 -12.13 18.29
N PRO A 18 3.97 -11.26 17.27
CA PRO A 18 3.03 -11.57 16.22
C PRO A 18 3.46 -12.84 15.49
N THR A 19 2.49 -13.70 15.20
CA THR A 19 2.72 -14.93 14.46
C THR A 19 3.04 -14.62 12.99
N VAL A 20 3.71 -15.53 12.29
CA VAL A 20 4.13 -15.33 10.88
C VAL A 20 2.92 -15.02 9.98
N GLU A 21 1.76 -15.61 10.27
CA GLU A 21 0.51 -15.37 9.54
C GLU A 21 -0.05 -13.95 9.77
N GLU A 22 0.11 -13.41 10.98
CA GLU A 22 -0.32 -12.04 11.32
C GLU A 22 0.62 -10.97 10.74
N GLN A 23 1.87 -11.33 10.50
CA GLN A 23 2.85 -10.42 9.87
C GLN A 23 2.71 -10.36 8.34
N ARG A 24 2.04 -11.36 7.74
CA ARG A 24 1.94 -11.45 6.29
C ARG A 24 0.75 -10.63 5.77
N PRO A 25 0.98 -9.63 4.90
CA PRO A 25 -0.14 -8.97 4.24
C PRO A 25 -0.92 -9.98 3.39
N SER A 26 -2.25 -9.85 3.39
CA SER A 26 -3.12 -10.71 2.60
C SER A 26 -2.72 -10.70 1.13
N ARG A 27 -2.58 -11.88 0.51
CA ARG A 27 -2.22 -12.01 -0.91
C ARG A 27 -3.16 -11.22 -1.81
N PHE A 28 -4.45 -11.20 -1.47
CA PHE A 28 -5.45 -10.42 -2.22
C PHE A 28 -5.25 -8.91 -2.07
N ALA A 29 -4.87 -8.45 -0.89
CA ALA A 29 -4.54 -7.03 -0.67
C ALA A 29 -3.30 -6.62 -1.47
N THR A 30 -2.27 -7.46 -1.53
CA THR A 30 -1.08 -7.22 -2.35
C THR A 30 -1.43 -7.16 -3.84
N ILE A 31 -2.22 -8.11 -4.34
CA ILE A 31 -2.65 -8.12 -5.75
C ILE A 31 -3.45 -6.86 -6.08
N LYS A 32 -4.42 -6.49 -5.23
CA LYS A 32 -5.22 -5.28 -5.43
C LYS A 32 -4.36 -4.02 -5.49
N ALA A 33 -3.39 -3.87 -4.58
CA ALA A 33 -2.48 -2.73 -4.58
C ALA A 33 -1.67 -2.67 -5.88
N ASN A 34 -1.04 -3.78 -6.28
CA ASN A 34 -0.26 -3.84 -7.51
C ASN A 34 -1.08 -3.51 -8.76
N VAL A 35 -2.35 -3.94 -8.82
CA VAL A 35 -3.25 -3.60 -9.95
C VAL A 35 -3.52 -2.09 -10.00
N ILE A 36 -3.76 -1.46 -8.85
CA ILE A 36 -3.99 -0.01 -8.78
C ILE A 36 -2.73 0.75 -9.24
N ASP A 37 -1.57 0.37 -8.72
CA ASP A 37 -0.29 1.01 -9.07
C ASP A 37 0.00 0.85 -10.57
N PHE A 38 -0.27 -0.32 -11.14
CA PHE A 38 -0.11 -0.59 -12.56
C PHE A 38 -1.04 0.26 -13.44
N LEU A 39 -2.29 0.44 -13.03
CA LEU A 39 -3.25 1.30 -13.75
C LEU A 39 -2.81 2.76 -13.72
N ILE A 40 -2.31 3.26 -12.59
CA ILE A 40 -1.76 4.62 -12.46
C ILE A 40 -0.55 4.77 -13.38
N PHE A 41 0.35 3.79 -13.41
CA PHE A 41 1.51 3.78 -14.29
C PHE A 41 1.11 3.86 -15.76
N ILE A 42 0.19 3.00 -16.22
CA ILE A 42 -0.29 3.01 -17.61
C ILE A 42 -0.88 4.37 -17.97
N ALA A 43 -1.75 4.92 -17.10
CA ALA A 43 -2.40 6.19 -17.35
C ALA A 43 -1.38 7.32 -17.50
N LEU A 44 -0.41 7.39 -16.59
CA LEU A 44 0.66 8.39 -16.66
C LEU A 44 1.54 8.20 -17.90
N SER A 45 1.96 6.97 -18.19
CA SER A 45 2.77 6.68 -19.38
C SER A 45 2.06 7.06 -20.67
N PHE A 46 0.74 6.80 -20.77
CA PHE A 46 -0.05 7.17 -21.94
C PHE A 46 -0.13 8.69 -22.11
N VAL A 47 -0.37 9.43 -21.03
CA VAL A 47 -0.39 10.90 -21.07
C VAL A 47 0.96 11.45 -21.51
N LEU A 48 2.06 10.97 -20.93
CA LEU A 48 3.40 11.40 -21.30
C LEU A 48 3.75 11.06 -22.74
N TRP A 49 3.32 9.89 -23.22
CA TRP A 49 3.50 9.48 -24.61
C TRP A 49 2.75 10.41 -25.57
N VAL A 50 1.48 10.74 -25.30
CA VAL A 50 0.71 11.69 -26.11
C VAL A 50 1.41 13.05 -26.17
N ILE A 51 1.89 13.56 -25.02
CA ILE A 51 2.62 14.82 -24.95
C ILE A 51 3.90 14.75 -25.79
N ALA A 52 4.68 13.67 -25.66
CA ALA A 52 5.92 13.49 -26.40
C ALA A 52 5.68 13.44 -27.92
N VAL A 53 4.66 12.70 -28.35
CA VAL A 53 4.28 12.61 -29.77
C VAL A 53 3.81 13.96 -30.28
N ALA A 54 2.93 14.65 -29.57
CA ALA A 54 2.44 15.97 -29.96
C ALA A 54 3.58 16.99 -30.08
N ALA A 55 4.51 16.99 -29.12
CA ALA A 55 5.69 17.84 -29.15
C ALA A 55 6.59 17.52 -30.36
N ALA A 56 6.84 16.23 -30.62
CA ALA A 56 7.63 15.80 -31.77
C ALA A 56 6.98 16.19 -33.11
N SER A 57 5.67 15.95 -33.27
CA SER A 57 4.90 16.37 -34.46
C SER A 57 4.97 17.88 -34.68
N TRP A 58 4.77 18.67 -33.62
CA TRP A 58 4.88 20.12 -33.71
C TRP A 58 6.28 20.58 -34.15
N MET A 59 7.33 19.98 -33.60
CA MET A 59 8.71 20.27 -34.00
C MET A 59 9.00 19.91 -35.47
N MET A 60 8.29 18.93 -36.03
CA MET A 60 8.45 18.50 -37.42
C MET A 60 7.51 19.22 -38.40
N GLY A 61 6.77 20.23 -37.95
CA GLY A 61 5.94 21.07 -38.82
C GLY A 61 4.45 20.69 -38.86
N GLY A 62 4.00 19.79 -37.99
CA GLY A 62 2.59 19.36 -37.87
C GLY A 62 2.33 18.00 -38.47
#